data_AF-A0AB74D3T5-F1
#
_entry.id   AF-A0AB74D3T5-F1
#
_cell.length_a   1.000
_cell.length_b   1.000
_cell.length_c   1.000
_cell.angle_alpha   90.00
_cell.angle_beta   90.00
_cell.angle_gamma   90.00
#
_symmetry.space_group_name_H-M   'P 1'
#
loop_
_entity.id
_entity.type
_entity.pdbx_description
1 polymer ?
#
loop_
_entity_poly.entity_id
_entity_poly.type
_entity_poly.pdbx_seq_one_letter_code
_entity_poly.pdbx_strand_id
1 'polypeptide(L)'
;MASAELARIEKVIAAKGDFRTRLAAADQGLPQFQPPEISPEAEDVPPDFFSAATSAATYREIWMANSGGEFPRFRTERGHIDDARAYVESLLDVDLSRVRIEVVPASEWNADDEAEGVTLKGGADSHFIFVPEVCDCYPTELLVHEFAHAGHFTAQRANDEYPYYWVSPVTAEFVAHFCQYNYLLEHRPRIDLYRALGQFVAATYALAIAAAHPKNRTFTEFIAAASSRAFKEGWPMDALEANFNLYLSNIDYFRAQLARGIAEILSVVLVDHKEGMRRFIRLDRIDRSLMAKLESAFPEVDVLHAYKQIDVRLAELLKRFRN
;
A
#
# COMPACT_ATOMS: atom_id res chain seq x y z
N MET A 1 -22.34 -5.93 -10.76
CA MET A 1 -21.25 -5.38 -9.92
C MET A 1 -21.29 -3.86 -9.89
N ALA A 2 -21.08 -3.18 -11.03
CA ALA A 2 -21.05 -1.71 -11.12
C ALA A 2 -22.18 -0.96 -10.40
N SER A 3 -23.45 -1.36 -10.58
CA SER A 3 -24.59 -0.71 -9.90
C SER A 3 -24.55 -0.83 -8.38
N ALA A 4 -24.08 -1.97 -7.85
CA ALA A 4 -23.95 -2.16 -6.40
C ALA A 4 -22.77 -1.36 -5.83
N GLU A 5 -21.66 -1.27 -6.57
CA GLU A 5 -20.51 -0.45 -6.21
C GLU A 5 -20.89 1.05 -6.13
N LEU A 6 -21.61 1.56 -7.13
CA LEU A 6 -22.10 2.94 -7.12
C LEU A 6 -23.11 3.17 -5.98
N ALA A 7 -24.01 2.22 -5.73
CA ALA A 7 -24.94 2.30 -4.60
C ALA A 7 -24.21 2.28 -3.24
N ARG A 8 -23.10 1.54 -3.12
CA ARG A 8 -22.23 1.57 -1.92
C ARG A 8 -21.66 2.96 -1.71
N ILE A 9 -21.09 3.55 -2.75
CA ILE A 9 -20.52 4.91 -2.71
C ILE A 9 -21.59 5.92 -2.30
N GLU A 10 -22.78 5.88 -2.91
CA GLU A 10 -23.90 6.76 -2.57
C GLU A 10 -24.31 6.63 -1.10
N LYS A 11 -24.34 5.41 -0.56
CA LYS A 11 -24.62 5.16 0.87
C LYS A 11 -23.55 5.77 1.77
N VAL A 12 -22.26 5.64 1.44
CA VAL A 12 -21.17 6.23 2.23
C VAL A 12 -21.31 7.76 2.27
N ILE A 13 -21.54 8.39 1.12
CA ILE A 13 -21.67 9.85 0.99
C ILE A 13 -22.91 10.37 1.72
N ALA A 14 -24.04 9.67 1.64
CA ALA A 14 -25.29 10.10 2.26
C ALA A 14 -25.33 9.89 3.78
N ALA A 15 -24.52 8.96 4.30
CA ALA A 15 -24.46 8.67 5.72
C ALA A 15 -23.75 9.79 6.50
N LYS A 16 -24.11 9.95 7.78
CA LYS A 16 -23.52 10.92 8.70
C LYS A 16 -22.74 10.22 9.81
N GLY A 17 -21.82 10.96 10.42
CA GLY A 17 -21.04 10.49 11.56
C GLY A 17 -19.65 10.01 11.15
N ASP A 18 -19.01 9.23 12.01
CA ASP A 18 -17.66 8.71 11.78
C ASP A 18 -17.55 7.94 10.43
N PHE A 19 -16.47 8.19 9.68
CA PHE A 19 -16.25 7.63 8.35
C PHE A 19 -16.18 6.10 8.34
N ARG A 20 -15.53 5.46 9.32
CA ARG A 20 -15.48 3.99 9.39
C ARG A 20 -16.86 3.38 9.59
N THR A 21 -17.66 4.01 10.44
CA THR A 21 -19.05 3.61 10.67
C THR A 21 -19.87 3.71 9.38
N ARG A 22 -19.68 4.77 8.60
CA ARG A 22 -20.31 4.95 7.28
C ARG A 22 -19.91 3.82 6.31
N LEU A 23 -18.62 3.50 6.25
CA LEU A 23 -18.09 2.44 5.41
C LEU A 23 -18.67 1.07 5.77
N ALA A 24 -18.66 0.71 7.06
CA ALA A 24 -19.19 -0.56 7.56
C ALA A 24 -20.70 -0.69 7.31
N ALA A 25 -21.45 0.41 7.38
CA ALA A 25 -22.89 0.42 7.12
C ALA A 25 -23.22 0.33 5.62
N ALA A 26 -22.36 0.85 4.74
CA ALA A 26 -22.65 0.94 3.30
C ALA A 26 -22.80 -0.43 2.62
N ASP A 27 -22.15 -1.47 3.15
CA ASP A 27 -22.22 -2.84 2.63
C ASP A 27 -23.55 -3.54 2.95
N GLN A 28 -24.33 -3.01 3.89
CA GLN A 28 -25.59 -3.63 4.32
C GLN A 28 -26.64 -3.60 3.20
N GLY A 29 -27.18 -4.77 2.87
CA GLY A 29 -28.25 -4.93 1.88
C GLY A 29 -27.82 -4.74 0.42
N LEU A 30 -26.51 -4.72 0.13
CA LEU A 30 -26.00 -4.77 -1.23
C LEU A 30 -25.71 -6.21 -1.67
N PRO A 31 -25.88 -6.55 -2.96
CA PRO A 31 -25.47 -7.84 -3.49
C PRO A 31 -23.99 -8.09 -3.22
N GLN A 32 -23.68 -9.26 -2.66
CA GLN A 32 -22.31 -9.72 -2.48
C GLN A 32 -21.88 -10.49 -3.74
N PHE A 33 -20.85 -10.01 -4.42
CA PHE A 33 -20.27 -10.71 -5.57
C PHE A 33 -19.18 -11.65 -5.06
N GLN A 34 -19.16 -12.87 -5.57
CA GLN A 34 -18.12 -13.82 -5.23
C GLN A 34 -16.89 -13.56 -6.12
N PRO A 35 -15.66 -13.60 -5.58
CA PRO A 35 -14.47 -13.60 -6.42
C PRO A 35 -14.53 -14.79 -7.40
N PRO A 36 -13.85 -14.70 -8.57
CA PRO A 36 -13.68 -15.88 -9.42
C PRO A 36 -12.98 -16.99 -8.63
N GLU A 37 -13.19 -18.23 -9.05
CA GLU A 37 -12.41 -19.34 -8.55
C GLU A 37 -10.95 -19.13 -8.95
N ILE A 38 -10.07 -19.06 -7.95
CA ILE A 38 -8.63 -18.86 -8.15
C ILE A 38 -7.89 -20.12 -7.73
N SER A 39 -6.89 -20.47 -8.54
CA SER A 39 -5.99 -21.58 -8.22
C SER A 39 -5.14 -21.24 -7.00
N PRO A 40 -4.74 -22.21 -6.16
CA PRO A 40 -3.82 -21.96 -5.05
C PRO A 40 -2.52 -21.25 -5.49
N GLU A 41 -2.05 -21.53 -6.71
CA GLU A 41 -0.88 -20.89 -7.30
C GLU A 41 -1.08 -19.38 -7.54
N ALA A 42 -2.32 -18.93 -7.73
CA ALA A 42 -2.65 -17.51 -7.89
C ALA A 42 -2.57 -16.75 -6.56
N GLU A 43 -2.80 -17.43 -5.44
CA GLU A 43 -2.67 -16.90 -4.09
C GLU A 43 -1.23 -17.01 -3.55
N ASP A 44 -0.38 -17.82 -4.19
CA ASP A 44 0.95 -18.13 -3.68
C ASP A 44 1.88 -16.91 -3.75
N VAL A 45 2.43 -16.55 -2.59
CA VAL A 45 3.54 -15.62 -2.47
C VAL A 45 4.78 -16.46 -2.19
N PRO A 46 5.81 -16.42 -3.05
CA PRO A 46 6.96 -17.28 -2.86
C PRO A 46 7.58 -17.10 -1.46
N PRO A 47 7.92 -18.19 -0.75
CA PRO A 47 8.49 -18.13 0.60
C PRO A 47 9.74 -17.25 0.72
N ASP A 48 10.49 -17.09 -0.38
CA ASP A 48 11.66 -16.21 -0.49
C ASP A 48 11.33 -14.75 -0.16
N PHE A 49 10.09 -14.31 -0.38
CA PHE A 49 9.64 -12.94 -0.03
C PHE A 49 9.67 -12.69 1.49
N PHE A 50 9.53 -13.72 2.33
CA PHE A 50 9.45 -13.51 3.78
C PHE A 50 10.83 -13.33 4.45
N SER A 51 11.93 -13.30 3.67
CA SER A 51 13.31 -13.28 4.19
C SER A 51 14.08 -11.97 3.98
N ALA A 52 13.55 -11.01 3.21
CA ALA A 52 14.26 -9.78 2.88
C ALA A 52 14.13 -8.73 4.00
N ALA A 53 14.84 -8.94 5.10
CA ALA A 53 15.04 -7.89 6.09
C ALA A 53 16.07 -6.87 5.58
N THR A 54 15.81 -5.58 5.77
CA THR A 54 16.79 -4.52 5.55
C THR A 54 17.76 -4.42 6.74
N SER A 55 18.81 -3.61 6.61
CA SER A 55 19.77 -3.45 7.71
C SER A 55 19.16 -2.74 8.92
N ALA A 56 19.68 -3.05 10.12
CA ALA A 56 19.30 -2.37 11.35
C ALA A 56 19.53 -0.84 11.29
N ALA A 57 20.53 -0.40 10.53
CA ALA A 57 20.81 1.02 10.33
C ALA A 57 19.66 1.71 9.60
N THR A 58 19.17 1.12 8.50
CA THR A 58 18.02 1.62 7.76
C THR A 58 16.77 1.70 8.65
N TYR A 59 16.48 0.66 9.43
CA TYR A 59 15.33 0.67 10.36
C TYR A 59 15.44 1.76 11.42
N ARG A 60 16.64 2.04 11.97
CA ARG A 60 16.84 3.15 12.91
C ARG A 60 16.57 4.50 12.26
N GLU A 61 17.05 4.73 11.05
CA GLU A 61 16.84 6.00 10.34
C GLU A 61 15.36 6.25 10.06
N ILE A 62 14.64 5.23 9.59
CA ILE A 62 13.19 5.30 9.39
C ILE A 62 12.48 5.56 10.72
N TRP A 63 12.83 4.83 11.78
CA TRP A 63 12.25 5.02 13.11
C TRP A 63 12.43 6.47 13.58
N MET A 64 13.65 7.01 13.53
CA MET A 64 13.93 8.37 13.97
C MET A 64 13.12 9.43 13.21
N ALA A 65 12.83 9.21 11.92
CA ALA A 65 12.01 10.10 11.11
C ALA A 65 10.52 10.09 11.49
N ASN A 66 10.04 8.98 12.07
CA ASN A 66 8.64 8.74 12.44
C ASN A 66 8.37 8.87 13.95
N SER A 67 9.40 8.80 14.80
CA SER A 67 9.26 8.86 16.26
C SER A 67 9.69 10.20 16.86
N GLY A 68 10.31 11.07 16.07
CA GLY A 68 11.01 12.27 16.53
C GLY A 68 10.35 13.58 16.11
N GLY A 69 9.24 13.95 16.75
CA GLY A 69 8.66 15.31 16.68
C GLY A 69 7.17 15.37 16.34
N GLU A 70 6.60 16.58 16.41
CA GLU A 70 5.26 16.84 15.90
C GLU A 70 5.26 16.66 14.38
N PHE A 71 4.36 15.84 13.86
CA PHE A 71 4.14 15.74 12.44
C PHE A 71 3.49 17.05 11.94
N PRO A 72 4.01 17.63 10.85
CA PRO A 72 3.34 18.77 10.24
C PRO A 72 1.94 18.35 9.80
N ARG A 73 0.92 19.04 10.33
CA ARG A 73 -0.47 18.82 9.93
C ARG A 73 -0.76 19.67 8.70
N PHE A 74 -1.11 19.00 7.61
CA PHE A 74 -1.45 19.66 6.36
C PHE A 74 -2.94 19.59 6.12
N ARG A 75 -3.48 20.62 5.46
CA ARG A 75 -4.86 20.62 4.98
C ARG A 75 -4.89 20.13 3.53
N THR A 76 -5.82 19.23 3.23
CA THR A 76 -6.07 18.81 1.85
C THR A 76 -6.75 19.95 1.09
N GLU A 77 -6.20 20.32 -0.06
CA GLU A 77 -6.64 21.45 -0.87
C GLU A 77 -6.82 21.00 -2.33
N ARG A 78 -7.57 21.79 -3.11
CA ARG A 78 -7.85 21.45 -4.52
C ARG A 78 -6.58 21.31 -5.36
N GLY A 79 -5.57 22.13 -5.12
CA GLY A 79 -4.27 22.03 -5.81
C GLY A 79 -3.63 20.66 -5.61
N HIS A 80 -3.64 20.13 -4.38
CA HIS A 80 -3.10 18.80 -4.08
C HIS A 80 -3.84 17.69 -4.86
N ILE A 81 -5.16 17.82 -5.01
CA ILE A 81 -5.99 16.86 -5.77
C ILE A 81 -5.64 16.90 -7.25
N ASP A 82 -5.57 18.09 -7.84
CA ASP A 82 -5.30 18.26 -9.27
C ASP A 82 -3.87 17.81 -9.62
N ASP A 83 -2.88 18.13 -8.77
CA ASP A 83 -1.48 17.70 -8.93
C ASP A 83 -1.34 16.17 -8.83
N ALA A 84 -1.95 15.55 -7.81
CA ALA A 84 -1.89 14.11 -7.63
C ALA A 84 -2.55 13.35 -8.79
N ARG A 85 -3.72 13.83 -9.25
CA ARG A 85 -4.42 13.25 -10.41
C ARG A 85 -3.52 13.29 -11.65
N ALA A 86 -3.02 14.48 -12.01
CA ALA A 86 -2.21 14.66 -13.20
C ALA A 86 -0.92 13.83 -13.15
N TYR A 87 -0.30 13.74 -11.97
CA TYR A 87 0.89 12.93 -11.76
C TYR A 87 0.62 11.44 -12.03
N VAL A 88 -0.44 10.87 -11.44
CA VAL A 88 -0.77 9.45 -11.62
C VAL A 88 -1.26 9.15 -13.03
N GLU A 89 -2.10 10.01 -13.63
CA GLU A 89 -2.54 9.88 -15.03
C GLU A 89 -1.33 9.77 -15.96
N SER A 90 -0.35 10.66 -15.80
CA SER A 90 0.89 10.64 -16.57
C SER A 90 1.74 9.41 -16.28
N LEU A 91 1.93 9.04 -15.01
CA LEU A 91 2.80 7.93 -14.63
C LEU A 91 2.25 6.58 -15.10
N LEU A 92 0.95 6.34 -14.92
CA LEU A 92 0.30 5.07 -15.22
C LEU A 92 -0.30 5.01 -16.65
N ASP A 93 -0.40 6.14 -17.35
CA ASP A 93 -1.01 6.23 -18.69
C ASP A 93 -2.48 5.77 -18.68
N VAL A 94 -3.27 6.40 -17.81
CA VAL A 94 -4.69 6.12 -17.58
C VAL A 94 -5.49 7.42 -17.46
N ASP A 95 -6.77 7.40 -17.80
CA ASP A 95 -7.69 8.53 -17.63
C ASP A 95 -8.36 8.47 -16.24
N LEU A 96 -8.11 9.47 -15.39
CA LEU A 96 -8.69 9.60 -14.05
C LEU A 96 -9.66 10.78 -13.95
N SER A 97 -10.08 11.37 -15.07
CA SER A 97 -10.97 12.53 -15.12
C SER A 97 -12.34 12.27 -14.47
N ARG A 98 -12.75 10.99 -14.40
CA ARG A 98 -14.01 10.55 -13.81
C ARG A 98 -13.90 10.12 -12.34
N VAL A 99 -12.68 10.06 -11.79
CA VAL A 99 -12.47 9.77 -10.37
C VAL A 99 -12.87 10.98 -9.53
N ARG A 100 -13.72 10.73 -8.54
CA ARG A 100 -14.27 11.76 -7.65
C ARG A 100 -13.60 11.69 -6.29
N ILE A 101 -13.40 12.85 -5.67
CA ILE A 101 -12.69 12.99 -4.40
C ILE A 101 -13.65 13.61 -3.41
N GLU A 102 -13.75 13.01 -2.22
CA GLU A 102 -14.45 13.54 -1.06
C GLU A 102 -13.42 13.86 0.03
N VAL A 103 -13.29 15.14 0.36
CA VAL A 103 -12.47 15.58 1.50
C VAL A 103 -13.35 15.55 2.74
N VAL A 104 -13.10 14.57 3.61
CA VAL A 104 -13.92 14.33 4.79
C VAL A 104 -13.47 15.23 5.94
N PRO A 105 -14.39 15.99 6.58
CA PRO A 105 -14.03 16.89 7.68
C PRO A 105 -13.31 16.18 8.81
N ALA A 106 -12.35 16.85 9.45
CA ALA A 106 -11.58 16.27 10.55
C ALA A 106 -12.43 15.80 11.74
N SER A 107 -13.62 16.38 11.93
CA SER A 107 -14.58 15.95 12.97
C SER A 107 -15.30 14.63 12.66
N GLU A 108 -15.25 14.18 11.41
CA GLU A 108 -15.91 12.95 10.96
C GLU A 108 -14.93 11.90 10.43
N TRP A 109 -13.69 12.31 10.15
CA TRP A 109 -12.58 11.38 9.97
C TRP A 109 -12.22 10.80 11.33
N ASN A 110 -12.07 9.48 11.41
CA ASN A 110 -11.75 8.82 12.67
C ASN A 110 -10.43 9.38 13.21
N ALA A 111 -10.45 9.96 14.42
CA ALA A 111 -9.28 10.57 15.04
C ALA A 111 -8.23 9.55 15.53
N ASP A 112 -8.60 8.26 15.64
CA ASP A 112 -7.70 7.17 16.02
C ASP A 112 -6.97 6.55 14.80
N ASP A 113 -7.46 6.89 13.61
CA ASP A 113 -6.91 6.75 12.26
C ASP A 113 -5.64 7.54 11.92
N GLU A 114 -4.48 6.95 11.65
CA GLU A 114 -3.41 7.68 10.94
C GLU A 114 -3.89 8.22 9.57
N ALA A 115 -3.07 9.02 8.89
CA ALA A 115 -3.36 9.68 7.61
C ALA A 115 -3.56 8.74 6.40
N GLU A 116 -4.35 7.68 6.55
CA GLU A 116 -4.72 6.77 5.46
C GLU A 116 -5.88 7.36 4.66
N GLY A 117 -5.95 7.08 3.37
CA GLY A 117 -7.07 7.41 2.49
C GLY A 117 -7.88 6.15 2.23
N VAL A 118 -9.01 6.28 1.54
CA VAL A 118 -9.78 5.11 1.10
C VAL A 118 -10.27 5.30 -0.33
N THR A 119 -9.85 4.41 -1.21
CA THR A 119 -10.36 4.29 -2.58
C THR A 119 -11.45 3.24 -2.69
N LEU A 120 -12.64 3.63 -3.16
CA LEU A 120 -13.74 2.74 -3.50
C LEU A 120 -13.88 2.60 -5.01
N LYS A 121 -13.93 1.34 -5.46
CA LYS A 121 -14.27 0.96 -6.83
C LYS A 121 -15.69 1.42 -7.18
N GLY A 122 -15.88 1.88 -8.41
CA GLY A 122 -17.15 2.38 -8.92
C GLY A 122 -17.27 2.20 -10.42
N GLY A 123 -17.94 1.13 -10.88
CA GLY A 123 -18.12 0.86 -12.30
C GLY A 123 -16.79 0.74 -13.05
N ALA A 124 -16.74 1.04 -14.35
CA ALA A 124 -15.50 0.89 -15.11
C ALA A 124 -14.40 1.89 -14.68
N ASP A 125 -14.77 3.14 -14.41
CA ASP A 125 -13.84 4.28 -14.31
C ASP A 125 -14.32 5.40 -13.34
N SER A 126 -15.44 5.20 -12.65
CA SER A 126 -16.10 6.24 -11.84
C SER A 126 -15.83 6.01 -10.35
N HIS A 127 -14.57 5.78 -10.03
CA HIS A 127 -14.12 5.45 -8.68
C HIS A 127 -14.18 6.67 -7.75
N PHE A 128 -14.16 6.42 -6.46
CA PHE A 128 -14.22 7.45 -5.43
C PHE A 128 -13.06 7.34 -4.47
N ILE A 129 -12.45 8.48 -4.15
CA ILE A 129 -11.37 8.59 -3.17
C ILE A 129 -11.89 9.43 -2.01
N PHE A 130 -11.77 8.91 -0.80
CA PHE A 130 -12.03 9.63 0.44
C PHE A 130 -10.70 9.92 1.12
N VAL A 131 -10.49 11.18 1.50
CA VAL A 131 -9.28 11.61 2.20
C VAL A 131 -9.63 12.52 3.36
N PRO A 132 -8.83 12.55 4.43
CA PRO A 132 -9.05 13.47 5.53
C PRO A 132 -8.83 14.93 5.09
N GLU A 133 -9.58 15.84 5.70
CA GLU A 133 -9.34 17.28 5.62
C GLU A 133 -7.96 17.65 6.14
N VAL A 134 -7.48 16.96 7.17
CA VAL A 134 -6.19 17.19 7.81
C VAL A 134 -5.41 15.89 7.93
N CYS A 135 -4.18 15.87 7.41
CA CYS A 135 -3.29 14.71 7.42
C CYS A 135 -1.91 15.06 7.98
N ASP A 136 -1.24 14.04 8.52
CA ASP A 136 0.10 14.15 9.11
C ASP A 136 1.23 13.83 8.10
N CYS A 137 0.85 13.66 6.83
CA CYS A 137 1.72 13.53 5.66
C CYS A 137 1.39 14.62 4.63
N TYR A 138 2.23 14.79 3.60
CA TYR A 138 1.94 15.78 2.56
C TYR A 138 0.71 15.34 1.76
N PRO A 139 -0.36 16.16 1.60
CA PRO A 139 -1.63 15.67 1.05
C PRO A 139 -1.53 15.09 -0.35
N THR A 140 -0.68 15.67 -1.22
CA THR A 140 -0.46 15.16 -2.58
C THR A 140 0.14 13.75 -2.56
N GLU A 141 1.00 13.42 -1.58
CA GLU A 141 1.57 12.09 -1.45
C GLU A 141 0.49 11.04 -1.15
N LEU A 142 -0.37 11.31 -0.17
CA LEU A 142 -1.50 10.46 0.16
C LEU A 142 -2.44 10.30 -1.05
N LEU A 143 -2.78 11.42 -1.70
CA LEU A 143 -3.63 11.40 -2.87
C LEU A 143 -3.01 10.62 -4.04
N VAL A 144 -1.68 10.69 -4.26
CA VAL A 144 -1.00 9.88 -5.28
C VAL A 144 -1.17 8.38 -5.00
N HIS A 145 -1.08 7.95 -3.73
CA HIS A 145 -1.34 6.58 -3.33
C HIS A 145 -2.77 6.14 -3.69
N GLU A 146 -3.77 6.95 -3.30
CA GLU A 146 -5.19 6.64 -3.58
C GLU A 146 -5.55 6.70 -5.07
N PHE A 147 -5.05 7.71 -5.79
CA PHE A 147 -5.25 7.78 -7.24
C PHE A 147 -4.59 6.62 -7.96
N ALA A 148 -3.48 6.08 -7.46
CA ALA A 148 -2.85 4.91 -8.04
C ALA A 148 -3.70 3.64 -7.86
N HIS A 149 -4.41 3.46 -6.74
CA HIS A 149 -5.45 2.44 -6.65
C HIS A 149 -6.54 2.64 -7.70
N ALA A 150 -7.06 3.86 -7.85
CA ALA A 150 -8.08 4.16 -8.84
C ALA A 150 -7.59 3.94 -10.28
N GLY A 151 -6.35 4.31 -10.59
CA GLY A 151 -5.73 4.08 -11.90
C GLY A 151 -5.50 2.61 -12.19
N HIS A 152 -5.11 1.82 -11.18
CA HIS A 152 -5.01 0.38 -11.30
C HIS A 152 -6.37 -0.24 -11.66
N PHE A 153 -7.42 0.11 -10.90
CA PHE A 153 -8.77 -0.39 -11.15
C PHE A 153 -9.29 -0.01 -12.53
N THR A 154 -9.03 1.24 -12.96
CA THR A 154 -9.43 1.74 -14.29
C THR A 154 -8.74 0.97 -15.40
N ALA A 155 -7.42 0.75 -15.30
CA ALA A 155 -6.64 0.00 -16.28
C ALA A 155 -7.09 -1.45 -16.40
N GLN A 156 -7.36 -2.11 -15.27
CA GLN A 156 -7.83 -3.50 -15.28
C GLN A 156 -9.22 -3.62 -15.90
N ARG A 157 -10.15 -2.76 -15.50
CA ARG A 157 -11.56 -2.80 -15.95
C ARG A 157 -11.73 -2.45 -17.43
N ALA A 158 -10.75 -1.78 -18.04
CA ALA A 158 -10.72 -1.61 -19.50
C ALA A 158 -10.69 -2.94 -20.28
N ASN A 159 -10.26 -4.04 -19.66
CA ASN A 159 -10.29 -5.38 -20.27
C ASN A 159 -11.68 -6.04 -20.27
N ASP A 160 -12.62 -5.55 -19.45
CA ASP A 160 -14.01 -6.03 -19.32
C ASP A 160 -14.21 -7.54 -19.07
N GLU A 161 -13.19 -8.25 -18.60
CA GLU A 161 -13.30 -9.66 -18.18
C GLU A 161 -13.45 -9.75 -16.65
N TYR A 162 -14.29 -10.69 -16.18
CA TYR A 162 -14.65 -10.85 -14.76
C TYR A 162 -13.45 -10.87 -13.78
N PRO A 163 -12.33 -11.57 -14.06
CA PRO A 163 -11.17 -11.59 -13.16
C PRO A 163 -10.47 -10.24 -12.96
N TYR A 164 -10.58 -9.30 -13.91
CA TYR A 164 -10.00 -7.96 -13.79
C TYR A 164 -10.82 -7.02 -12.89
N TYR A 165 -12.03 -7.41 -12.48
CA TYR A 165 -12.79 -6.64 -11.49
C TYR A 165 -12.25 -6.82 -10.06
N TRP A 166 -11.40 -7.82 -9.86
CA TRP A 166 -10.82 -8.23 -8.58
C TRP A 166 -9.31 -8.02 -8.58
N VAL A 167 -8.79 -7.54 -7.45
CA VAL A 167 -7.37 -7.17 -7.28
C VAL A 167 -6.89 -7.80 -5.99
N SER A 168 -5.70 -8.40 -6.04
CA SER A 168 -5.06 -8.92 -4.83
C SER A 168 -4.61 -7.74 -3.98
N PRO A 169 -4.74 -7.80 -2.64
CA PRO A 169 -4.20 -6.76 -1.76
C PRO A 169 -2.72 -6.44 -2.06
N VAL A 170 -1.91 -7.45 -2.38
CA VAL A 170 -0.49 -7.26 -2.74
C VAL A 170 -0.35 -6.38 -3.99
N THR A 171 -1.10 -6.67 -5.05
CA THR A 171 -0.96 -5.95 -6.32
C THR A 171 -1.57 -4.56 -6.25
N ALA A 172 -2.64 -4.38 -5.45
CA ALA A 172 -3.24 -3.08 -5.18
C ALA A 172 -2.24 -2.13 -4.50
N GLU A 173 -1.65 -2.57 -3.38
CA GLU A 173 -0.67 -1.78 -2.62
C GLU A 173 0.62 -1.59 -3.41
N PHE A 174 1.04 -2.55 -4.23
CA PHE A 174 2.26 -2.44 -5.03
C PHE A 174 2.17 -1.28 -6.02
N VAL A 175 1.05 -1.16 -6.74
CA VAL A 175 0.85 -0.05 -7.68
C VAL A 175 0.78 1.28 -6.94
N ALA A 176 0.11 1.30 -5.78
CA ALA A 176 -0.05 2.50 -4.98
C ALA A 176 1.29 3.03 -4.42
N HIS A 177 2.05 2.18 -3.74
CA HIS A 177 3.37 2.55 -3.23
C HIS A 177 4.39 2.81 -4.34
N PHE A 178 4.31 2.12 -5.49
CA PHE A 178 5.15 2.45 -6.64
C PHE A 178 4.96 3.91 -7.08
N CYS A 179 3.71 4.37 -7.18
CA CYS A 179 3.40 5.75 -7.57
C CYS A 179 3.81 6.73 -6.48
N GLN A 180 3.50 6.41 -5.21
CA GLN A 180 3.87 7.21 -4.04
C GLN A 180 5.39 7.42 -3.96
N TYR A 181 6.18 6.35 -4.08
CA TYR A 181 7.64 6.44 -4.00
C TYR A 181 8.25 7.18 -5.19
N ASN A 182 7.74 6.99 -6.41
CA ASN A 182 8.16 7.81 -7.54
C ASN A 182 7.90 9.31 -7.27
N TYR A 183 6.71 9.66 -6.76
CA TYR A 183 6.38 11.05 -6.46
C TYR A 183 7.29 11.64 -5.39
N LEU A 184 7.53 10.90 -4.30
CA LEU A 184 8.41 11.31 -3.22
C LEU A 184 9.85 11.53 -3.70
N LEU A 185 10.37 10.63 -4.54
CA LEU A 185 11.72 10.73 -5.10
C LEU A 185 11.90 11.93 -6.04
N GLU A 186 10.84 12.34 -6.75
CA GLU A 186 10.90 13.41 -7.74
C GLU A 186 10.61 14.80 -7.18
N HIS A 187 9.73 14.89 -6.17
CA HIS A 187 9.13 16.15 -5.76
C HIS A 187 9.34 16.52 -4.29
N ARG A 188 9.78 15.59 -3.44
CA ARG A 188 9.75 15.76 -1.99
C ARG A 188 11.16 15.69 -1.38
N PRO A 189 11.36 16.31 -0.20
CA PRO A 189 12.61 16.16 0.53
C PRO A 189 12.76 14.73 1.07
N ARG A 190 14.01 14.33 1.32
CA ARG A 190 14.38 12.99 1.82
C ARG A 190 13.59 12.54 3.05
N ILE A 191 13.22 13.48 3.92
CA ILE A 191 12.48 13.17 5.16
C ILE A 191 11.08 12.63 4.88
N ASP A 192 10.42 13.10 3.82
CA ASP A 192 9.07 12.62 3.46
C ASP A 192 9.14 11.16 2.97
N LEU A 193 10.22 10.76 2.28
CA LEU A 193 10.44 9.36 1.93
C LEU A 193 10.65 8.47 3.17
N TYR A 194 11.45 8.91 4.16
CA TYR A 194 11.59 8.12 5.40
C TYR A 194 10.28 7.98 6.17
N ARG A 195 9.40 9.00 6.13
CA ARG A 195 8.08 8.93 6.74
C ARG A 195 7.18 7.92 6.03
N ALA A 196 7.14 7.95 4.70
CA ALA A 196 6.43 6.93 3.91
C ALA A 196 6.95 5.51 4.17
N LEU A 197 8.28 5.35 4.32
CA LEU A 197 8.90 4.08 4.70
C LEU A 197 8.60 3.66 6.15
N GLY A 198 7.88 4.45 6.97
CA GLY A 198 7.40 4.01 8.27
C GLY A 198 6.52 2.76 8.16
N GLN A 199 5.64 2.73 7.16
CA GLN A 199 4.78 1.58 6.83
C GLN A 199 5.62 0.35 6.43
N PHE A 200 6.73 0.56 5.73
CA PHE A 200 7.68 -0.48 5.33
C PHE A 200 8.18 -1.28 6.53
N VAL A 201 8.52 -0.62 7.63
CA VAL A 201 9.12 -1.31 8.77
C VAL A 201 8.08 -2.16 9.49
N ALA A 202 6.87 -1.65 9.69
CA ALA A 202 5.76 -2.43 10.25
C ALA A 202 5.45 -3.65 9.36
N ALA A 203 5.32 -3.43 8.06
CA ALA A 203 4.97 -4.47 7.12
C ALA A 203 6.06 -5.55 6.96
N THR A 204 7.34 -5.16 6.92
CA THR A 204 8.46 -6.12 6.88
C THR A 204 8.67 -6.83 8.21
N TYR A 205 8.30 -6.22 9.34
CA TYR A 205 8.26 -6.89 10.64
C TYR A 205 7.22 -8.01 10.65
N ALA A 206 6.04 -7.77 10.07
CA ALA A 206 5.03 -8.79 9.89
C ALA A 206 5.55 -9.98 9.06
N LEU A 207 6.26 -9.72 7.95
CA LEU A 207 6.90 -10.77 7.14
C LEU A 207 7.91 -11.59 7.95
N ALA A 208 8.75 -10.94 8.75
CA ALA A 208 9.73 -11.61 9.60
C ALA A 208 9.06 -12.50 10.67
N ILE A 209 7.93 -12.07 11.23
CA ILE A 209 7.11 -12.88 12.13
C ILE A 209 6.56 -14.09 11.40
N ALA A 210 5.94 -13.92 10.21
CA ALA A 210 5.39 -15.02 9.43
C ALA A 210 6.46 -16.07 9.06
N ALA A 211 7.66 -15.63 8.64
CA ALA A 211 8.80 -16.51 8.36
C ALA A 211 9.22 -17.36 9.57
N ALA A 212 9.01 -16.83 10.77
CA ALA A 212 9.44 -17.43 12.03
C ALA A 212 8.32 -18.17 12.77
N HIS A 213 7.05 -17.86 12.46
CA HIS A 213 5.85 -18.24 13.21
C HIS A 213 5.71 -19.74 13.50
N PRO A 214 5.95 -20.69 12.58
CA PRO A 214 5.86 -22.11 12.95
C PRO A 214 6.88 -22.53 14.03
N LYS A 215 7.93 -21.74 14.25
CA LYS A 215 9.01 -22.01 15.20
C LYS A 215 8.90 -21.18 16.50
N ASN A 216 8.22 -20.04 16.46
CA ASN A 216 8.17 -19.08 17.57
C ASN A 216 6.71 -18.71 17.89
N ARG A 217 6.23 -19.08 19.08
CA ARG A 217 4.84 -18.84 19.51
C ARG A 217 4.69 -17.64 20.43
N THR A 218 5.79 -17.19 21.04
CA THR A 218 5.82 -16.06 21.96
C THR A 218 6.76 -14.96 21.45
N PHE A 219 6.55 -13.73 21.93
CA PHE A 219 7.43 -12.60 21.60
C PHE A 219 8.90 -12.89 21.99
N THR A 220 9.12 -13.47 23.18
CA THR A 220 10.46 -13.85 23.67
C THR A 220 11.16 -14.85 22.74
N GLU A 221 10.43 -15.84 22.22
CA GLU A 221 10.99 -16.81 21.26
C GLU A 221 11.30 -16.12 19.92
N PHE A 222 10.41 -15.26 19.45
CA PHE A 222 10.59 -14.55 18.18
C PHE A 222 11.77 -13.56 18.22
N ILE A 223 11.90 -12.76 19.28
CA ILE A 223 12.98 -11.76 19.40
C ILE A 223 14.37 -12.40 19.61
N ALA A 224 14.41 -13.68 19.97
CA ALA A 224 15.64 -14.48 20.02
C ALA A 224 16.02 -15.09 18.66
N ALA A 225 15.11 -15.11 17.69
CA ALA A 225 15.33 -15.70 16.38
C ALA A 225 16.24 -14.84 15.48
N ALA A 226 16.90 -15.48 14.51
CA ALA A 226 17.77 -14.76 13.58
C ALA A 226 17.03 -13.73 12.72
N SER A 227 15.75 -14.00 12.37
CA SER A 227 14.92 -13.11 11.56
C SER A 227 14.56 -11.79 12.24
N SER A 228 14.60 -11.72 13.57
CA SER A 228 14.26 -10.50 14.33
C SER A 228 15.48 -9.62 14.65
N ARG A 229 16.71 -10.08 14.34
CA ARG A 229 17.96 -9.40 14.72
C ARG A 229 18.01 -7.94 14.27
N ALA A 230 17.71 -7.68 12.99
CA ALA A 230 17.77 -6.33 12.44
C ALA A 230 16.73 -5.39 13.08
N PHE A 231 15.53 -5.90 13.39
CA PHE A 231 14.49 -5.14 14.09
C PHE A 231 14.88 -4.84 15.53
N LYS A 232 15.42 -5.83 16.26
CA LYS A 232 15.90 -5.66 17.65
C LYS A 232 16.96 -4.55 17.78
N GLU A 233 17.82 -4.42 16.77
CA GLU A 233 18.85 -3.38 16.70
C GLU A 233 18.33 -2.06 16.10
N GLY A 234 17.18 -2.13 15.43
CA GLY A 234 16.56 -1.09 14.61
C GLY A 234 15.50 -0.25 15.32
N TRP A 235 14.73 -0.89 16.19
CA TRP A 235 13.49 -0.39 16.77
C TRP A 235 13.45 -0.59 18.30
N PRO A 236 12.71 0.27 19.02
CA PRO A 236 12.48 0.09 20.46
C PRO A 236 11.76 -1.23 20.78
N MET A 237 12.18 -1.89 21.86
CA MET A 237 11.68 -3.21 22.24
C MET A 237 10.18 -3.22 22.57
N ASP A 238 9.70 -2.16 23.21
CA ASP A 238 8.30 -1.93 23.55
C ASP A 238 7.42 -1.79 22.30
N ALA A 239 7.89 -1.04 21.29
CA ALA A 239 7.20 -0.93 20.00
C ALA A 239 7.14 -2.29 19.27
N LEU A 240 8.22 -3.08 19.32
CA LEU A 240 8.26 -4.42 18.74
C LEU A 240 7.30 -5.40 19.42
N GLU A 241 7.21 -5.36 20.75
CA GLU A 241 6.30 -6.20 21.53
C GLU A 241 4.83 -5.81 21.28
N ALA A 242 4.54 -4.52 21.27
CA ALA A 242 3.20 -4.00 20.99
C ALA A 242 2.70 -4.43 19.61
N ASN A 243 3.52 -4.24 18.57
CA ASN A 243 3.17 -4.67 17.21
C ASN A 243 3.02 -6.19 17.08
N PHE A 244 3.91 -6.97 17.72
CA PHE A 244 3.81 -8.43 17.74
C PHE A 244 2.48 -8.91 18.33
N ASN A 245 2.09 -8.34 19.48
CA ASN A 245 0.83 -8.67 20.14
C ASN A 245 -0.38 -8.21 19.30
N LEU A 246 -0.29 -7.04 18.66
CA LEU A 246 -1.33 -6.54 17.76
C LEU A 246 -1.58 -7.52 16.61
N TYR A 247 -0.52 -7.96 15.92
CA TYR A 247 -0.63 -8.93 14.81
C TYR A 247 -1.23 -10.28 15.24
N LEU A 248 -0.87 -10.79 16.42
CA LEU A 248 -1.45 -12.04 16.91
C LEU A 248 -2.92 -11.89 17.35
N SER A 249 -3.30 -10.70 17.81
CA SER A 249 -4.67 -10.41 18.25
C SER A 249 -5.62 -10.08 17.10
N ASN A 250 -5.10 -9.64 15.95
CA ASN A 250 -5.87 -9.25 14.78
C ASN A 250 -5.28 -9.87 13.50
N ILE A 251 -5.77 -11.08 13.17
CA ILE A 251 -5.27 -11.86 12.03
C ILE A 251 -5.50 -11.18 10.67
N ASP A 252 -6.61 -10.43 10.52
CA ASP A 252 -6.92 -9.74 9.27
C ASP A 252 -5.96 -8.56 9.05
N TYR A 253 -5.67 -7.81 10.10
CA TYR A 253 -4.64 -6.78 10.07
C TYR A 253 -3.25 -7.38 9.79
N PHE A 254 -2.91 -8.50 10.43
CA PHE A 254 -1.63 -9.16 10.17
C PHE A 254 -1.51 -9.58 8.70
N ARG A 255 -2.55 -10.19 8.11
CA ARG A 255 -2.58 -10.55 6.68
C ARG A 255 -2.45 -9.32 5.77
N ALA A 256 -3.10 -8.22 6.10
CA ALA A 256 -2.95 -6.97 5.36
C ALA A 256 -1.50 -6.46 5.38
N GLN A 257 -0.84 -6.51 6.54
CA GLN A 257 0.57 -6.11 6.67
C GLN A 257 1.53 -7.04 5.92
N LEU A 258 1.25 -8.35 5.85
CA LEU A 258 2.03 -9.26 4.99
C LEU A 258 1.92 -8.86 3.51
N ALA A 259 0.70 -8.56 3.06
CA ALA A 259 0.47 -8.14 1.68
C ALA A 259 1.16 -6.81 1.36
N ARG A 260 1.04 -5.83 2.26
CA ARG A 260 1.72 -4.53 2.17
C ARG A 260 3.24 -4.69 2.15
N GLY A 261 3.81 -5.57 2.97
CA GLY A 261 5.26 -5.77 3.02
C GLY A 261 5.84 -6.27 1.70
N ILE A 262 5.15 -7.20 1.05
CA ILE A 262 5.52 -7.67 -0.30
C ILE A 262 5.42 -6.53 -1.30
N ALA A 263 4.31 -5.79 -1.27
CA ALA A 263 4.03 -4.68 -2.16
C ALA A 263 5.06 -3.54 -2.07
N GLU A 264 5.42 -3.13 -0.86
CA GLU A 264 6.40 -2.06 -0.65
C GLU A 264 7.80 -2.46 -1.09
N ILE A 265 8.22 -3.70 -0.82
CA ILE A 265 9.52 -4.19 -1.31
C ILE A 265 9.54 -4.23 -2.84
N LEU A 266 8.48 -4.73 -3.48
CA LEU A 266 8.35 -4.68 -4.94
C LEU A 266 8.39 -3.23 -5.45
N SER A 267 7.74 -2.30 -4.74
CA SER A 267 7.73 -0.87 -5.09
C SER A 267 9.13 -0.28 -5.08
N VAL A 268 9.92 -0.55 -4.05
CA VAL A 268 11.32 -0.10 -3.95
C VAL A 268 12.20 -0.71 -5.04
N VAL A 269 12.07 -2.02 -5.25
CA VAL A 269 12.85 -2.77 -6.26
C VAL A 269 12.57 -2.22 -7.65
N LEU A 270 11.30 -2.05 -7.98
CA LEU A 270 10.86 -1.77 -9.34
C LEU A 270 10.66 -0.28 -9.62
N VAL A 271 10.88 0.63 -8.66
CA VAL A 271 10.51 2.06 -8.75
C VAL A 271 10.91 2.77 -10.05
N ASP A 272 12.05 2.39 -10.67
CA ASP A 272 12.53 3.00 -11.92
C ASP A 272 11.87 2.43 -13.19
N HIS A 273 11.11 1.34 -13.09
CA HIS A 273 10.54 0.59 -14.21
C HIS A 273 9.12 1.04 -14.55
N LYS A 274 8.95 2.33 -14.89
CA LYS A 274 7.65 2.95 -15.20
C LYS A 274 6.89 2.24 -16.33
N GLU A 275 7.57 1.90 -17.42
CA GLU A 275 6.97 1.12 -18.52
C GLU A 275 6.55 -0.29 -18.10
N GLY A 276 7.33 -0.92 -17.22
CA GLY A 276 6.97 -2.21 -16.64
C GLY A 276 5.72 -2.11 -15.79
N MET A 277 5.58 -1.05 -14.98
CA MET A 277 4.37 -0.81 -14.19
C MET A 277 3.14 -0.60 -15.08
N ARG A 278 3.26 0.17 -16.16
CA ARG A 278 2.16 0.35 -17.14
C ARG A 278 1.73 -0.98 -17.77
N ARG A 279 2.67 -1.89 -18.06
CA ARG A 279 2.34 -3.26 -18.49
C ARG A 279 1.68 -4.06 -17.38
N PHE A 280 2.20 -3.97 -16.16
CA PHE A 280 1.71 -4.70 -14.99
C PHE A 280 0.24 -4.42 -14.71
N ILE A 281 -0.18 -3.15 -14.62
CA ILE A 281 -1.58 -2.79 -14.31
C ILE A 281 -2.58 -3.27 -15.36
N ARG A 282 -2.14 -3.46 -16.61
CA ARG A 282 -2.97 -3.99 -17.71
C ARG A 282 -3.06 -5.50 -17.71
N LEU A 283 -2.09 -6.18 -17.10
CA LEU A 283 -1.97 -7.64 -17.04
C LEU A 283 -2.41 -8.23 -15.69
N ASP A 284 -2.54 -7.40 -14.65
CA ASP A 284 -2.91 -7.85 -13.32
C ASP A 284 -4.35 -8.37 -13.35
N ARG A 285 -4.48 -9.66 -13.03
CA ARG A 285 -5.75 -10.39 -12.91
C ARG A 285 -5.69 -11.23 -11.66
N ILE A 286 -6.77 -11.30 -10.89
CA ILE A 286 -6.75 -12.08 -9.64
C ILE A 286 -6.46 -13.58 -9.85
N ASP A 287 -6.76 -14.12 -11.02
CA ASP A 287 -6.62 -15.55 -11.37
C ASP A 287 -5.22 -15.96 -11.86
N ARG A 288 -4.26 -15.03 -11.83
CA ARG A 288 -2.85 -15.29 -12.17
C ARG A 288 -1.96 -15.13 -10.95
N SER A 289 -0.89 -15.92 -10.87
CA SER A 289 0.13 -15.78 -9.82
C SER A 289 0.86 -14.45 -9.92
N LEU A 290 1.31 -13.94 -8.78
CA LEU A 290 2.10 -12.71 -8.70
C LEU A 290 3.36 -12.80 -9.57
N MET A 291 4.09 -13.92 -9.51
CA MET A 291 5.31 -14.12 -10.28
C MET A 291 5.05 -14.11 -11.79
N ALA A 292 4.01 -14.78 -12.27
CA ALA A 292 3.70 -14.79 -13.70
C ALA A 292 3.38 -13.37 -14.23
N LYS A 293 2.74 -12.53 -13.41
CA LYS A 293 2.49 -11.11 -13.74
C LYS A 293 3.78 -10.31 -13.78
N LEU A 294 4.63 -10.48 -12.77
CA LEU A 294 5.91 -9.78 -12.65
C LEU A 294 6.85 -10.13 -13.81
N GLU A 295 7.01 -11.41 -14.14
CA GLU A 295 7.83 -11.87 -15.26
C GLU A 295 7.32 -11.34 -16.61
N SER A 296 6.00 -11.28 -16.79
CA SER A 296 5.40 -10.74 -18.00
C SER A 296 5.58 -9.22 -18.13
N ALA A 297 5.48 -8.50 -17.01
CA ALA A 297 5.51 -7.03 -16.98
C ALA A 297 6.92 -6.46 -16.93
N PHE A 298 7.86 -7.14 -16.28
CA PHE A 298 9.24 -6.71 -16.04
C PHE A 298 10.25 -7.75 -16.54
N PRO A 299 10.22 -8.13 -17.84
CA PRO A 299 11.07 -9.21 -18.38
C PRO A 299 12.56 -8.92 -18.27
N GLU A 300 12.94 -7.65 -18.10
CA GLU A 300 14.33 -7.21 -17.93
C GLU A 300 14.85 -7.31 -16.47
N VAL A 301 13.98 -7.64 -15.50
CA VAL A 301 14.32 -7.66 -14.08
C VAL A 301 14.19 -9.07 -13.52
N ASP A 302 15.28 -9.61 -12.96
CA ASP A 302 15.19 -10.74 -12.04
C ASP A 302 14.64 -10.24 -10.69
N VAL A 303 13.31 -10.25 -10.56
CA VAL A 303 12.62 -9.68 -9.40
C VAL A 303 13.00 -10.41 -8.11
N LEU A 304 13.17 -11.74 -8.14
CA LEU A 304 13.56 -12.51 -6.96
C LEU A 304 14.98 -12.19 -6.51
N HIS A 305 15.90 -12.01 -7.46
CA HIS A 305 17.26 -11.57 -7.13
C HIS A 305 17.26 -10.15 -6.57
N ALA A 306 16.56 -9.22 -7.22
CA ALA A 306 16.51 -7.83 -6.79
C ALA A 306 15.82 -7.66 -5.43
N TYR A 307 14.82 -8.49 -5.13
CA TYR A 307 14.17 -8.58 -3.83
C TYR A 307 15.17 -8.87 -2.70
N LYS A 308 16.12 -9.79 -2.94
CA LYS A 308 17.18 -10.14 -1.98
C LYS A 308 18.19 -9.01 -1.78
N GLN A 309 18.20 -8.00 -2.65
CA GLN A 309 19.07 -6.83 -2.61
C GLN A 309 18.36 -5.56 -2.11
N ILE A 310 17.23 -5.71 -1.41
CA ILE A 310 16.40 -4.57 -0.96
C ILE A 310 17.17 -3.50 -0.18
N ASP A 311 18.11 -3.87 0.68
CA ASP A 311 18.90 -2.91 1.47
C ASP A 311 19.83 -2.07 0.57
N VAL A 312 20.45 -2.71 -0.44
CA VAL A 312 21.25 -2.01 -1.46
C VAL A 312 20.36 -1.03 -2.22
N ARG A 313 19.16 -1.48 -2.61
CA ARG A 313 18.22 -0.66 -3.37
C ARG A 313 17.73 0.54 -2.58
N LEU A 314 17.34 0.38 -1.32
CA LEU A 314 16.98 1.49 -0.44
C LEU A 314 18.13 2.48 -0.30
N ALA A 315 19.36 1.99 -0.09
CA ALA A 315 20.53 2.85 0.00
C ALA A 315 20.78 3.65 -1.29
N GLU A 316 20.52 3.08 -2.47
CA GLU A 316 20.58 3.80 -3.76
C GLU A 316 19.52 4.90 -3.85
N LEU A 317 18.27 4.60 -3.51
CA LEU A 317 17.19 5.59 -3.54
C LEU A 317 17.46 6.75 -2.59
N LEU A 318 17.89 6.45 -1.37
CA LEU A 318 18.20 7.45 -0.35
C LEU A 318 19.39 8.36 -0.74
N LYS A 319 20.30 7.90 -1.61
CA LYS A 319 21.39 8.73 -2.14
C LYS A 319 20.92 9.77 -3.16
N ARG A 320 19.76 9.58 -3.81
CA ARG A 320 19.25 10.51 -4.84
C ARG A 320 18.95 11.91 -4.29
N PHE A 321 18.63 12.00 -3.00
CA PHE A 321 18.36 13.27 -2.31
C PHE A 321 19.62 14.03 -1.87
N ARG A 322 20.82 13.53 -2.18
CA ARG A 322 22.09 14.20 -1.82
C ARG A 322 22.62 15.15 -2.90
N ASN A 323 21.79 15.47 -3.89
CA ASN A 323 22.08 16.42 -4.96
C ASN A 323 21.41 17.77 -4.69
#